data_AF-A0A950ZQ19-F1
#
_entry.id   AF-A0A950ZQ19-F1
#
_cell.length_a   1.000
_cell.length_b   1.000
_cell.length_c   1.000
_cell.angle_alpha   90.00
_cell.angle_beta   90.00
_cell.angle_gamma   90.00
#
_symmetry.space_group_name_H-M   'P 1'
#
loop_
_entity.id
_entity.type
_entity.pdbx_description
1 polymer ?
#
loop_
_entity_poly.entity_id
_entity_poly.type
_entity_poly.pdbx_seq_one_letter_code
_entity_poly.pdbx_strand_id
1 'polypeptide(L)'
;AATAPDAVIIDVRMPAGGGARAARLIRRRLPSARLIAYSAHADRDAVLEMLRAGANEYLVKGVDDEELIEAIGRTGRGRIGLPPVQLEELVLDMAGLLAAAEARLDREVELVGRG
;
A
#
# COMPACT_ATOMS: atom_id res chain seq x y z
N ALA A 1 19.92 9.13 20.89
CA ALA A 1 18.91 8.12 21.29
C ALA A 1 18.21 7.63 20.04
N ALA A 2 17.87 6.34 19.94
CA ALA A 2 17.07 5.82 18.82
C ALA A 2 15.61 6.24 19.01
N THR A 3 15.02 6.88 18.01
CA THR A 3 13.60 7.27 18.02
C THR A 3 12.73 6.12 17.54
N ALA A 4 11.55 5.97 18.13
CA ALA A 4 10.53 5.00 17.74
C ALA A 4 9.31 5.76 17.19
N PRO A 5 9.36 6.22 15.92
CA PRO A 5 8.27 7.00 15.35
C PRO A 5 7.04 6.12 15.11
N ASP A 6 5.85 6.67 15.38
CA ASP A 6 4.57 6.03 15.05
C ASP A 6 4.30 6.03 13.54
N ALA A 7 4.80 7.05 12.84
CA ALA A 7 4.66 7.21 11.39
C ALA A 7 5.96 7.72 10.74
N VAL A 8 6.21 7.28 9.50
CA VAL A 8 7.32 7.72 8.66
C VAL A 8 6.81 8.08 7.28
N ILE A 9 7.09 9.30 6.84
CA ILE A 9 6.84 9.75 5.48
C ILE A 9 8.08 9.47 4.64
N ILE A 10 7.90 8.81 3.50
CA ILE A 10 8.99 8.38 2.61
C ILE A 10 8.73 8.94 1.22
N ASP A 11 9.71 9.65 0.67
CA ASP A 11 9.68 10.04 -0.73
C ASP A 11 9.76 8.80 -1.64
N VAL A 12 8.84 8.70 -2.60
CA VAL A 12 8.82 7.58 -3.55
C VAL A 12 9.96 7.69 -4.57
N ARG A 13 10.24 8.90 -5.04
CA ARG A 13 11.17 9.21 -6.13
C ARG A 13 12.56 9.55 -5.59
N MET A 14 13.07 8.73 -4.67
CA MET A 14 14.47 8.82 -4.27
C MET A 14 15.40 8.23 -5.35
N PRO A 15 16.60 8.80 -5.55
CA PRO A 15 17.59 8.25 -6.48
C PRO A 15 17.86 6.75 -6.28
N ALA A 16 18.20 6.05 -7.36
CA ALA A 16 18.54 4.63 -7.37
C ALA A 16 17.45 3.69 -6.81
N GLY A 17 16.16 4.01 -7.01
CA GLY A 17 15.05 3.20 -6.49
C GLY A 17 14.95 3.23 -4.96
N GLY A 18 15.44 4.32 -4.37
CA GLY A 18 15.64 4.42 -2.94
C GLY A 18 14.35 4.33 -2.14
N GLY A 19 13.21 4.85 -2.64
CA GLY A 19 11.94 4.94 -1.91
C GLY A 19 11.46 3.59 -1.41
N ALA A 20 11.20 2.67 -2.33
CA ALA A 20 10.76 1.31 -2.02
C ALA A 20 11.83 0.52 -1.24
N ARG A 21 13.12 0.71 -1.56
CA ARG A 21 14.21 0.09 -0.79
C ARG A 21 14.24 0.57 0.66
N ALA A 22 14.07 1.87 0.90
CA ALA A 22 14.03 2.47 2.22
C ALA A 22 12.80 1.97 2.99
N ALA A 23 11.62 1.95 2.37
CA ALA A 23 10.41 1.39 2.95
C ALA A 23 10.61 -0.05 3.43
N ARG A 24 11.20 -0.92 2.58
CA ARG A 24 11.55 -2.30 2.97
C ARG A 24 12.49 -2.36 4.17
N LEU A 25 13.53 -1.52 4.19
CA LEU A 25 14.51 -1.48 5.28
C LEU A 25 13.91 -0.95 6.58
N ILE A 26 13.03 0.04 6.51
CA ILE A 26 12.34 0.61 7.67
C ILE A 26 11.33 -0.39 8.20
N ARG A 27 10.51 -1.02 7.36
CA ARG A 27 9.55 -2.05 7.78
C ARG A 27 10.21 -3.21 8.53
N ARG A 28 11.43 -3.60 8.13
CA ARG A 28 12.20 -4.65 8.85
C ARG A 28 12.71 -4.21 10.22
N ARG A 29 12.99 -2.91 10.42
CA ARG A 29 13.55 -2.37 11.66
C ARG A 29 12.49 -1.82 12.61
N LEU A 30 11.41 -1.30 12.06
CA LEU A 30 10.29 -0.66 12.75
C LEU A 30 8.98 -1.27 12.21
N PRO A 31 8.68 -2.54 12.56
CA PRO A 31 7.50 -3.23 12.02
C PRO A 31 6.19 -2.58 12.45
N SER A 32 6.16 -1.89 13.60
CA SER A 32 5.01 -1.15 14.11
C SER A 32 4.85 0.24 13.50
N ALA A 33 5.94 0.85 13.00
CA ALA A 33 5.88 2.17 12.40
C ALA A 33 5.03 2.13 11.14
N ARG A 34 4.17 3.12 10.97
CA ARG A 34 3.31 3.21 9.81
C ARG A 34 4.01 4.02 8.71
N LEU A 35 3.93 3.55 7.47
CA LEU A 35 4.69 4.10 6.36
C LEU A 35 3.77 4.83 5.38
N ILE A 36 4.03 6.12 5.15
CA ILE A 36 3.30 6.95 4.19
C ILE A 36 4.24 7.22 3.01
N ALA A 37 3.89 6.69 1.84
CA ALA A 37 4.57 7.00 0.60
C ALA A 37 4.13 8.39 0.13
N TYR A 38 5.07 9.27 -0.21
CA TYR A 38 4.80 10.64 -0.62
C TYR A 38 5.48 10.94 -1.96
N SER A 39 4.69 11.24 -2.99
CA SER A 39 5.20 11.34 -4.37
C SER A 39 4.57 12.48 -5.13
N ALA A 40 5.27 13.06 -6.09
CA ALA A 40 4.70 14.08 -6.97
C ALA A 40 3.55 13.56 -7.84
N HIS A 41 3.50 12.25 -8.10
CA HIS A 41 2.50 11.62 -8.95
C HIS A 41 2.09 10.27 -8.35
N ALA A 42 0.89 9.81 -8.66
CA ALA A 42 0.39 8.50 -8.31
C ALA A 42 0.18 7.67 -9.59
N ASP A 43 1.26 7.21 -10.20
CA ASP A 43 1.13 6.16 -11.21
C ASP A 43 0.91 4.81 -10.52
N ARG A 44 0.15 3.92 -11.18
CA ARG A 44 -0.27 2.63 -10.61
C ARG A 44 0.91 1.77 -10.17
N ASP A 45 1.97 1.71 -10.96
CA ASP A 45 3.13 0.88 -10.68
C ASP A 45 3.90 1.35 -9.45
N ALA A 46 4.10 2.67 -9.30
CA ALA A 46 4.71 3.24 -8.11
C ALA A 46 3.88 3.00 -6.84
N VAL A 47 2.54 3.13 -6.92
CA VAL A 47 1.66 2.85 -5.79
C VAL A 47 1.78 1.38 -5.37
N LEU A 48 1.66 0.46 -6.33
CA LEU A 48 1.78 -0.98 -6.06
C LEU A 48 3.16 -1.36 -5.53
N GLU A 49 4.24 -0.78 -6.06
CA GLU A 49 5.59 -1.03 -5.57
C GLU A 49 5.74 -0.60 -4.11
N MET A 50 5.26 0.59 -3.75
CA MET A 50 5.33 1.10 -2.38
C MET A 50 4.48 0.29 -1.42
N LEU A 51 3.28 -0.12 -1.82
CA LEU A 51 2.43 -1.01 -1.03
C LEU A 51 3.14 -2.36 -0.78
N ARG A 52 3.72 -2.97 -1.82
CA ARG A 52 4.52 -4.20 -1.68
C ARG A 52 5.76 -4.00 -0.82
N ALA A 53 6.35 -2.81 -0.83
CA ALA A 53 7.46 -2.44 0.05
C ALA A 53 7.04 -2.23 1.51
N GLY A 54 5.73 -2.24 1.79
CA GLY A 54 5.15 -2.14 3.12
C GLY A 54 4.62 -0.75 3.47
N ALA A 55 4.39 0.14 2.49
CA ALA A 55 3.64 1.37 2.71
C ALA A 55 2.21 1.06 3.18
N ASN A 56 1.72 1.81 4.17
CA ASN A 56 0.34 1.75 4.65
C ASN A 56 -0.56 2.73 3.90
N GLU A 57 0.03 3.79 3.35
CA GLU A 57 -0.70 4.86 2.71
C GLU A 57 0.14 5.48 1.59
N TYR A 58 -0.52 6.01 0.56
CA TYR A 58 0.13 6.73 -0.54
C TYR A 58 -0.53 8.10 -0.72
N LEU A 59 0.28 9.15 -0.66
CA LEU A 59 -0.13 10.54 -0.71
C LEU A 59 0.59 11.25 -1.87
N VAL A 60 -0.15 12.11 -2.58
CA VAL A 60 0.41 12.94 -3.66
C VAL A 60 0.90 14.27 -3.07
N LYS A 61 2.07 14.74 -3.51
CA LYS A 61 2.63 16.03 -3.12
C LYS A 61 1.72 17.16 -3.60
N GLY A 62 1.52 18.14 -2.72
CA GLY A 62 0.65 19.28 -3.01
C GLY A 62 -0.81 19.09 -2.57
N VAL A 63 -1.11 18.03 -1.81
CA VAL A 63 -2.28 18.07 -0.92
C VAL A 63 -2.14 19.23 0.06
N ASP A 64 -3.26 19.76 0.54
CA ASP A 64 -3.23 20.77 1.59
C ASP A 64 -2.67 20.20 2.90
N ASP A 65 -2.23 21.10 3.77
CA ASP A 65 -1.63 20.73 5.05
C ASP A 65 -2.60 19.96 5.94
N GLU A 66 -3.90 20.22 5.80
CA GLU A 66 -4.98 19.58 6.55
C GLU A 66 -5.11 18.11 6.18
N GLU A 67 -5.13 17.78 4.89
CA GLU A 67 -5.13 16.40 4.37
C GLU A 67 -3.84 15.67 4.75
N LEU A 68 -2.68 16.33 4.73
CA LEU A 68 -1.43 15.72 5.18
C LEU A 68 -1.50 15.35 6.68
N ILE A 69 -1.98 16.27 7.52
CA ILE A 69 -2.17 16.03 8.95
C ILE A 69 -3.20 14.92 9.16
N GLU A 70 -4.29 14.93 8.42
CA GLU A 70 -5.31 13.89 8.47
C GLU A 70 -4.74 12.54 8.06
N ALA A 71 -3.97 12.45 6.98
CA ALA A 71 -3.32 11.23 6.52
C ALA A 71 -2.40 10.64 7.61
N ILE A 72 -1.59 11.47 8.27
CA ILE A 72 -0.76 11.05 9.40
C ILE A 72 -1.64 10.51 10.54
N GLY A 73 -2.73 11.20 10.88
CA GLY A 73 -3.67 10.78 11.91
C GLY A 73 -4.42 9.49 11.59
N ARG A 74 -4.90 9.32 10.34
CA ARG A 74 -5.54 8.11 9.82
C ARG A 74 -4.57 6.94 9.89
N THR A 75 -3.36 7.15 9.40
CA THR A 75 -2.28 6.18 9.43
C THR A 75 -1.97 5.73 10.86
N GLY A 76 -1.87 6.65 11.82
CA GLY A 76 -1.66 6.36 13.25
C GLY A 76 -2.78 5.57 13.91
N ARG A 77 -4.03 5.70 13.43
CA ARG A 77 -5.19 4.92 13.90
C ARG A 77 -5.34 3.55 13.22
N GLY A 78 -4.33 3.10 12.48
CA GLY A 78 -4.40 1.81 11.79
C GLY A 78 -5.16 1.84 10.47
N ARG A 79 -5.57 3.02 9.97
CA ARG A 79 -6.26 3.14 8.67
C ARG A 79 -5.25 3.19 7.51
N ILE A 80 -5.75 2.86 6.33
CA ILE A 80 -5.04 2.89 5.03
C ILE A 80 -5.65 4.02 4.22
N GLY A 81 -4.83 4.75 3.47
CA GLY A 81 -5.28 5.75 2.51
C GLY A 81 -4.60 5.53 1.16
N LEU A 82 -5.37 5.66 0.09
CA LEU A 82 -4.90 5.59 -1.29
C LEU A 82 -5.57 6.70 -2.08
N PRO A 83 -4.93 7.23 -3.14
CA PRO A 83 -5.61 8.18 -3.99
C PRO A 83 -6.78 7.49 -4.71
N PRO A 84 -7.90 8.19 -4.96
CA PRO A 84 -9.18 7.55 -5.33
C PRO A 84 -9.11 6.66 -6.56
N VAL A 85 -8.42 7.13 -7.62
CA VAL A 85 -8.29 6.39 -8.89
C VAL A 85 -7.61 5.04 -8.68
N GLN A 86 -6.55 4.98 -7.89
CA GLN A 86 -5.81 3.75 -7.64
C GLN A 86 -6.55 2.82 -6.68
N LEU A 87 -7.42 3.36 -5.82
CA LEU A 87 -8.31 2.55 -4.99
C LEU A 87 -9.35 1.82 -5.85
N GLU A 88 -9.98 2.51 -6.80
CA GLU A 88 -10.95 1.91 -7.72
C GLU A 88 -10.32 0.78 -8.54
N GLU A 89 -9.15 1.03 -9.15
CA GLU A 89 -8.41 0.01 -9.91
C GLU A 89 -8.03 -1.19 -9.04
N LEU A 90 -7.54 -0.97 -7.83
CA LEU A 90 -7.13 -2.04 -6.91
C LEU A 90 -8.33 -2.91 -6.47
N VAL A 91 -9.49 -2.29 -6.24
CA VAL A 91 -10.72 -3.02 -5.88
C VAL A 91 -11.17 -3.91 -7.03
N LEU A 92 -11.14 -3.41 -8.27
CA LEU A 92 -11.48 -4.19 -9.44
C LEU A 92 -10.53 -5.38 -9.64
N ASP A 93 -9.23 -5.17 -9.48
CA ASP A 93 -8.23 -6.23 -9.56
C ASP A 93 -8.48 -7.32 -8.51
N MET A 94 -8.76 -6.93 -7.27
CA MET A 94 -9.01 -7.86 -6.17
C MET A 94 -10.30 -8.66 -6.37
N ALA A 95 -11.36 -8.02 -6.87
CA ALA A 95 -12.59 -8.71 -7.23
C ALA A 95 -12.36 -9.77 -8.32
N GLY A 96 -11.56 -9.44 -9.34
CA GLY A 96 -11.18 -10.39 -10.38
C GLY A 96 -10.37 -11.59 -9.86
N LEU A 97 -9.45 -11.36 -8.92
CA LEU A 97 -8.70 -12.43 -8.26
C LEU A 97 -9.59 -13.37 -7.45
N LEU A 98 -10.55 -12.83 -6.71
CA LEU A 98 -11.52 -13.62 -5.94
C LEU A 98 -12.38 -14.49 -6.84
N ALA A 99 -12.96 -13.92 -7.90
CA ALA A 99 -13.75 -14.67 -8.87
C ALA A 99 -12.93 -15.81 -9.53
N ALA A 100 -11.66 -15.54 -9.83
CA ALA A 100 -10.76 -16.55 -10.41
C ALA A 100 -10.36 -17.65 -9.41
N ALA A 101 -10.37 -17.36 -8.11
CA ALA A 101 -10.15 -18.36 -7.06
C ALA A 101 -11.39 -19.22 -6.86
N GLU A 102 -12.58 -18.62 -6.80
CA GLU A 102 -13.87 -19.31 -6.72
C GLU A 102 -14.06 -20.27 -7.90
N ALA A 103 -13.83 -19.80 -9.13
CA ALA A 103 -13.92 -20.63 -10.32
C ALA A 103 -12.88 -21.77 -10.38
N ARG A 104 -11.79 -21.71 -9.60
CA ARG A 104 -10.86 -22.85 -9.46
C ARG A 104 -11.40 -23.87 -8.46
N LEU A 105 -11.92 -23.41 -7.32
CA LEU A 105 -12.52 -24.26 -6.30
C LEU A 105 -13.72 -25.04 -6.84
N ASP A 106 -14.62 -24.39 -7.58
CA ASP A 106 -15.79 -25.06 -8.16
C ASP A 106 -15.39 -26.21 -9.10
N ARG A 107 -14.36 -25.97 -9.93
CA ARG A 107 -13.82 -27.00 -10.84
C ARG A 107 -13.20 -28.17 -10.08
N GLU A 108 -12.49 -27.93 -8.99
CA GLU A 108 -11.93 -29.01 -8.16
C GLU A 108 -13.03 -29.84 -7.48
N VAL A 109 -14.09 -29.21 -6.97
CA VAL A 109 -15.24 -29.89 -6.35
C VAL A 109 -15.97 -30.76 -7.37
N GLU A 110 -16.21 -30.26 -8.59
CA GLU A 110 -16.82 -31.05 -9.67
C GLU A 110 -15.99 -32.27 -10.07
N LEU A 111 -14.65 -32.17 -10.03
CA LEU A 111 -13.75 -33.28 -10.34
C LEU A 111 -13.76 -34.35 -9.24
N VAL A 112 -13.80 -33.95 -7.97
CA VAL A 112 -13.84 -34.89 -6.83
C VAL A 112 -15.18 -35.60 -6.71
N GLY A 113 -16.30 -34.93 -7.00
CA GLY A 113 -17.65 -35.52 -6.93
C GLY A 113 -17.98 -36.54 -8.04
N ARG A 114 -17.09 -36.73 -9.02
CA ARG A 114 -17.26 -37.67 -10.15
C ARG A 114 -16.48 -38.99 -10.00
N GLY A 115 -15.72 -39.17 -8.90
CA GLY A 115 -14.99 -40.41 -8.57
C GLY A 115 -15.65 -41.17 -7.43
#